data_AF-A4YB81-F1
#
_entry.id   AF-A4YB81-F1
#
_cell.length_a   1.000
_cell.length_b   1.000
_cell.length_c   1.000
_cell.angle_alpha   90.00
_cell.angle_beta   90.00
_cell.angle_gamma   90.00
#
_symmetry.space_group_name_H-M   'P 1'
#
loop_
_entity.id
_entity.type
_entity.pdbx_description
1 polymer ?
#
loop_
_entity_poly.entity_id
_entity_poly.type
_entity_poly.pdbx_seq_one_letter_code
_entity_poly.pdbx_strand_id
1 'polypeptide(L)' 'MGFNEQEKQALLALKGVGPTVIKRFEEIGISSLQQLAQHEVDDIANLVASMLRTTCWKNSPQARNAISAAIDLARAQ' A
#
# COMPACT_ATOMS: atom_id res chain seq x y z
N MET A 1 7.04 14.81 -1.86
CA MET A 1 6.86 14.32 -0.47
C MET A 1 6.26 12.95 -0.58
N GLY A 2 7.03 11.93 -0.23
CA GLY A 2 6.61 10.52 -0.20
C GLY A 2 6.77 10.00 1.23
N PHE A 3 6.51 8.72 1.45
CA PHE A 3 6.68 8.09 2.76
C PHE A 3 8.06 8.41 3.34
N ASN A 4 8.11 8.77 4.62
CA ASN A 4 9.34 8.99 5.36
C ASN A 4 10.16 7.70 5.45
N GLU A 5 11.46 7.80 5.68
CA GLU A 5 12.34 6.62 5.79
C GLU A 5 11.85 5.62 6.85
N GLN A 6 11.33 6.13 7.98
CA GLN A 6 10.73 5.32 9.04
C GLN A 6 9.47 4.58 8.55
N GLU A 7 8.57 5.27 7.85
CA GLU A 7 7.36 4.66 7.29
C GLU A 7 7.71 3.62 6.23
N LYS A 8 8.68 3.92 5.35
CA LYS A 8 9.18 2.98 4.33
C LYS A 8 9.80 1.75 4.98
N GLN A 9 10.58 1.90 6.05
CA GLN A 9 11.14 0.77 6.79
C GLN A 9 10.05 -0.06 7.47
N ALA A 10 9.07 0.59 8.09
CA ALA A 10 7.94 -0.09 8.73
C ALA A 10 7.14 -0.90 7.70
N LEU A 11 6.89 -0.32 6.52
CA LEU A 11 6.24 -1.00 5.40
C LEU A 11 7.11 -2.15 4.87
N LEU A 12 8.41 -1.95 4.64
CA LEU A 12 9.33 -3.00 4.17
C LEU A 12 9.50 -4.15 5.17
N ALA A 13 9.26 -3.91 6.46
CA ALA A 13 9.27 -4.95 7.49
C ALA A 13 8.05 -5.89 7.38
N LEU A 14 6.98 -5.47 6.69
CA LEU A 14 5.79 -6.29 6.50
C LEU A 14 6.00 -7.35 5.43
N LYS A 15 5.60 -8.58 5.76
CA LYS A 15 5.76 -9.72 4.86
C LYS A 15 4.85 -9.57 3.63
N GLY A 16 5.47 -9.39 2.46
CA GLY A 16 4.76 -9.20 1.18
C GLY A 16 4.70 -7.74 0.71
N VAL A 17 5.10 -6.78 1.55
CA VAL A 17 5.25 -5.37 1.17
C VAL A 17 6.68 -5.14 0.70
N GLY A 18 6.86 -5.09 -0.62
CA GLY A 18 8.15 -4.76 -1.23
C GLY A 18 8.29 -3.28 -1.57
N PRO A 19 9.50 -2.84 -2.00
CA PRO A 19 9.72 -1.48 -2.47
C PRO A 19 8.81 -1.11 -3.66
N THR A 20 8.40 -2.10 -4.46
CA THR A 20 7.42 -1.93 -5.52
C THR A 20 6.06 -1.47 -4.99
N VAL A 21 5.62 -2.00 -3.84
CA VAL A 21 4.32 -1.67 -3.25
C VAL A 21 4.30 -0.22 -2.78
N ILE A 22 5.37 0.20 -2.11
CA ILE A 22 5.56 1.59 -1.67
C ILE A 22 5.55 2.53 -2.88
N LYS A 23 6.28 2.18 -3.94
CA LYS A 23 6.30 2.98 -5.17
C LYS A 23 4.90 3.09 -5.79
N ARG A 24 4.09 2.03 -5.75
CA ARG A 24 2.70 2.07 -6.25
C ARG A 24 1.83 3.01 -5.42
N PHE A 25 1.97 2.99 -4.09
CA PHE A 25 1.27 3.94 -3.22
C PHE A 25 1.63 5.38 -3.58
N GLU A 26 2.92 5.68 -3.74
CA GLU A 26 3.38 7.01 -4.15
C GLU A 26 2.81 7.42 -5.53
N GLU A 27 2.74 6.48 -6.48
CA GLU A 27 2.20 6.71 -7.82
C GLU A 27 0.69 6.98 -7.87
N ILE A 28 -0.10 6.37 -6.96
CA ILE A 28 -1.53 6.66 -6.83
C ILE A 28 -1.81 7.90 -5.95
N GLY A 29 -0.77 8.56 -5.43
CA GLY A 29 -0.88 9.77 -4.62
C GLY A 29 -1.01 9.54 -3.11
N ILE A 30 -0.73 8.31 -2.64
CA ILE A 30 -0.60 8.02 -1.21
C ILE A 30 0.87 8.18 -0.82
N SER A 31 1.15 9.22 -0.03
CA SER A 31 2.50 9.57 0.39
C SER A 31 2.73 9.50 1.90
N SER A 32 1.73 9.04 2.66
CA SER A 32 1.78 8.95 4.13
C SER A 32 0.97 7.78 4.65
N LEU A 33 1.36 7.24 5.81
CA LEU A 33 0.58 6.23 6.52
C LEU A 33 -0.81 6.78 6.89
N GLN A 34 -0.92 8.06 7.26
CA GLN A 34 -2.21 8.68 7.59
C GLN A 34 -3.22 8.65 6.43
N GLN A 35 -2.79 8.88 5.18
CA GLN A 35 -3.66 8.67 4.03
C GLN A 35 -3.98 7.19 3.87
N LEU A 36 -2.98 6.33 3.98
CA LEU A 36 -3.16 4.89 3.83
C LEU A 36 -4.21 4.34 4.82
N ALA A 37 -4.17 4.77 6.08
CA ALA A 37 -5.09 4.36 7.15
C ALA A 37 -6.56 4.73 6.88
N GLN A 38 -6.79 5.82 6.12
CA GLN A 38 -8.11 6.30 5.71
C GLN A 38 -8.67 5.54 4.51
N HIS A 39 -7.83 4.82 3.77
CA HIS A 39 -8.26 4.00 2.65
C HIS A 39 -8.49 2.55 3.10
N GLU A 40 -9.35 1.85 2.35
CA GLU A 40 -9.58 0.42 2.51
C GLU A 40 -8.70 -0.39 1.57
N VAL A 41 -8.50 -1.67 1.91
CA VAL A 41 -7.67 -2.60 1.12
C VAL A 41 -8.15 -2.68 -0.33
N ASP A 42 -9.47 -2.79 -0.50
CA ASP A 42 -10.10 -2.89 -1.82
C ASP A 42 -9.99 -1.58 -2.61
N ASP A 43 -10.11 -0.42 -1.97
CA ASP A 43 -9.94 0.87 -2.65
C ASP A 43 -8.54 1.01 -3.22
N ILE A 44 -7.51 0.78 -2.40
CA ILE A 44 -6.11 0.86 -2.84
C ILE A 44 -5.85 -0.18 -3.93
N ALA A 45 -6.30 -1.42 -3.75
CA ALA A 45 -6.11 -2.47 -4.74
C ALA A 45 -6.78 -2.12 -6.08
N ASN A 46 -7.97 -1.52 -6.05
CA ASN A 46 -8.69 -1.07 -7.24
C ASN A 46 -8.04 0.15 -7.90
N LEU A 47 -7.53 1.11 -7.12
CA LEU A 47 -6.79 2.28 -7.63
C LEU A 47 -5.51 1.84 -8.35
N VAL A 48 -4.70 0.99 -7.70
CA VAL A 48 -3.46 0.46 -8.30
C VAL A 48 -3.77 -0.41 -9.52
N ALA A 49 -4.79 -1.27 -9.44
CA ALA A 49 -5.26 -2.09 -10.56
C ALA A 49 -5.68 -1.24 -11.77
N SER A 50 -6.46 -0.19 -11.53
CA SER A 50 -6.94 0.73 -12.56
C SER A 50 -5.80 1.52 -13.18
N MET A 51 -4.88 2.03 -12.37
CA MET A 51 -3.70 2.77 -12.82
C MET A 51 -2.80 1.90 -13.71
N LEU A 52 -2.56 0.65 -13.31
CA LEU A 52 -1.70 -0.28 -14.05
C LEU A 52 -2.42 -0.96 -15.23
N ARG A 53 -3.75 -0.78 -15.36
CA ARG A 53 -4.61 -1.60 -16.23
C ARG A 53 -4.38 -3.10 -16.02
N THR A 54 -4.21 -3.51 -14.77
CA THR A 54 -4.00 -4.92 -14.39
C THR A 54 -5.02 -5.36 -13.34
N THR A 55 -5.34 -6.64 -13.28
CA THR A 55 -6.22 -7.19 -12.23
C THR A 55 -5.46 -7.92 -11.13
N CYS A 56 -4.14 -8.05 -11.25
CA CYS A 56 -3.32 -8.84 -10.32
C CYS A 56 -3.31 -8.26 -8.91
N TRP A 57 -3.55 -6.97 -8.71
CA TRP A 57 -3.63 -6.40 -7.35
C TRP A 57 -4.94 -6.72 -6.62
N LYS A 58 -6.08 -6.64 -7.32
CA LYS A 58 -7.39 -6.98 -6.73
C LYS A 58 -7.63 -8.48 -6.60
N ASN A 59 -7.04 -9.28 -7.50
CA ASN A 59 -7.22 -10.74 -7.54
C ASN A 59 -6.11 -11.51 -6.80
N SER A 60 -4.97 -10.88 -6.49
CA SER A 60 -3.89 -11.56 -5.76
C SER A 60 -4.10 -11.43 -4.25
N PRO A 61 -4.19 -12.57 -3.52
CA PRO A 61 -4.25 -12.55 -2.07
C PRO A 61 -2.97 -11.98 -1.44
N GLN A 62 -1.82 -12.07 -2.12
CA GLN A 62 -0.57 -11.47 -1.64
C GLN A 62 -0.64 -9.94 -1.65
N ALA A 63 -1.20 -9.34 -2.70
CA ALA A 63 -1.34 -7.88 -2.79
C ALA A 63 -2.32 -7.35 -1.74
N ARG A 64 -3.48 -8.02 -1.58
CA ARG A 64 -4.45 -7.69 -0.53
C ARG A 64 -3.86 -7.80 0.87
N ASN A 65 -3.13 -8.87 1.17
CA ASN A 65 -2.47 -9.02 2.47
C ASN A 65 -1.40 -7.94 2.71
N ALA A 66 -0.62 -7.59 1.68
CA ALA A 66 0.38 -6.53 1.78
C ALA A 66 -0.26 -5.16 2.08
N ILE A 67 -1.34 -4.81 1.36
CA ILE A 67 -2.08 -3.57 1.60
C ILE A 67 -2.75 -3.60 2.98
N SER A 68 -3.39 -4.71 3.35
CA SER A 68 -4.05 -4.85 4.65
C SER A 68 -3.08 -4.68 5.81
N ALA A 69 -1.91 -5.32 5.74
CA ALA A 69 -0.86 -5.17 6.75
C ALA A 69 -0.33 -3.73 6.81
N ALA A 70 -0.21 -3.07 5.65
CA ALA A 70 0.22 -1.69 5.58
C ALA A 70 -0.82 -0.74 6.21
N ILE A 71 -2.11 -0.93 5.95
CA ILE A 71 -3.21 -0.17 6.55
C ILE A 71 -3.28 -0.41 8.06
N ASP A 72 -3.15 -1.67 8.50
CA ASP A 72 -3.18 -2.03 9.91
C ASP A 72 -2.02 -1.35 10.68
N LEU A 73 -0.81 -1.41 10.12
CA LEU A 73 0.36 -0.70 10.64
C LEU A 73 0.13 0.81 10.66
N ALA A 74 -0.47 1.36 9.61
CA ALA A 74 -0.79 2.78 9.51
C ALA A 74 -1.85 3.24 10.52
N ARG A 75 -2.79 2.36 10.90
CA ARG A 75 -3.79 2.62 11.95
C ARG A 75 -3.22 2.45 13.36
N ALA A 76 -2.14 1.68 13.51
CA ALA A 76 -1.44 1.45 14.77
C ALA A 76 -0.36 2.50 15.09
N GLN A 77 -0.01 3.35 14.12
CA GLN A 77 0.93 4.48 14.23
C GLN A 77 0.16 5.80 14.43
#